data_AF-A0A8G1M4K1-F1
#
_entry.id   AF-A0A8G1M4K1-F1
#
_cell.length_a   1.000
_cell.length_b   1.000
_cell.length_c   1.000
_cell.angle_alpha   90.00
_cell.angle_beta   90.00
_cell.angle_gamma   90.00
#
_symmetry.space_group_name_H-M   'P 1'
#
loop_
_entity.id
_entity.type
_entity.pdbx_description
1 polymer ?
#
loop_
_entity_poly.entity_id
_entity_poly.type
_entity_poly.pdbx_seq_one_letter_code
_entity_poly.pdbx_strand_id
1 'polypeptide(L)'
;MSDPPLNISYWASLYSVYTDYAEEYDEAMEQSRLVDRAERLWDWKGLNRTIKFEKVSSVLKDLDQGAYIDQDPEEAIESLSDNLRDEGVVDSKSLVTSAFLLHLMASDADRYSVRFPIYDRRVWNAYVYLWRIRGDGEQLYRQASQSVSQYGAFCRKFSETCPDGEARDFERALFMFGGFIMDLPPKDAPTPIQRIDEILEAQEKSVTNMYDESGYAMVNISEIQESE
;
A
#
# COMPACT_ATOMS: atom_id res chain seq x y z
N MET A 1 1.59 4.29 -21.53
CA MET A 1 1.09 3.80 -20.24
C MET A 1 0.11 2.68 -20.52
N SER A 2 0.22 1.55 -19.83
CA SER A 2 -0.82 0.52 -19.84
C SER A 2 -1.97 0.95 -18.93
N ASP A 3 -3.21 0.58 -19.26
CA ASP A 3 -4.34 0.85 -18.38
C ASP A 3 -4.10 0.23 -17.00
N PRO A 4 -4.48 0.92 -15.91
CA PRO A 4 -4.31 0.39 -14.56
C PRO A 4 -5.13 -0.89 -14.41
N PRO A 5 -4.63 -1.91 -13.70
CA PRO A 5 -5.27 -3.21 -13.62
C PRO A 5 -6.52 -3.22 -12.70
N LEU A 6 -6.96 -2.06 -12.21
CA LEU A 6 -8.16 -1.89 -11.39
C LEU A 6 -8.89 -0.59 -11.72
N ASN A 7 -10.19 -0.54 -11.43
CA ASN A 7 -10.97 0.69 -11.48
C ASN A 7 -10.58 1.62 -10.31
N ILE A 8 -9.65 2.53 -10.57
CA ILE A 8 -9.08 3.44 -9.56
C ILE A 8 -10.17 4.29 -8.92
N SER A 9 -11.01 4.95 -9.72
CA SER A 9 -12.04 5.86 -9.22
C SER A 9 -13.01 5.16 -8.27
N TYR A 10 -13.42 3.93 -8.60
CA TYR A 10 -14.28 3.13 -7.73
C TYR A 10 -13.58 2.80 -6.41
N TRP A 11 -12.44 2.12 -6.44
CA TRP A 11 -11.78 1.63 -5.22
C TRP A 11 -11.23 2.77 -4.35
N ALA A 12 -10.70 3.84 -4.94
CA ALA A 12 -10.22 5.00 -4.20
C ALA A 12 -11.36 5.73 -3.47
N SER A 13 -12.58 5.77 -4.05
CA SER A 13 -13.73 6.42 -3.42
C SER A 13 -14.17 5.75 -2.11
N LEU A 14 -13.84 4.46 -1.93
CA LEU A 14 -14.14 3.71 -0.72
C LEU A 14 -13.13 3.99 0.41
N TYR A 15 -11.99 4.63 0.12
CA TYR A 15 -10.90 4.78 1.08
C TYR A 15 -11.30 5.49 2.38
N SER A 16 -11.96 6.64 2.26
CA SER A 16 -12.41 7.42 3.43
C SER A 16 -13.56 6.77 4.19
N VAL A 17 -14.32 5.87 3.55
CA VAL A 17 -15.50 5.23 4.15
C VAL A 17 -15.12 4.03 5.02
N TYR A 18 -14.03 3.33 4.67
CA TYR A 18 -13.69 2.03 5.24
C TYR A 18 -12.35 1.98 5.95
N THR A 19 -11.62 3.09 5.99
CA THR A 19 -10.37 3.17 6.74
C THR A 19 -10.58 4.14 7.90
N ASP A 20 -10.78 3.60 9.10
CA ASP A 20 -10.88 4.38 10.35
C ASP A 20 -9.64 5.26 10.61
N TYR A 21 -8.54 4.98 9.89
CA TYR A 21 -7.27 5.69 9.96
C TYR A 21 -6.94 6.53 8.71
N ALA A 22 -7.89 6.70 7.77
CA ALA A 22 -7.66 7.53 6.58
C ALA A 22 -7.41 8.99 6.97
N GLU A 23 -8.20 9.51 7.92
CA GLU A 23 -8.06 10.88 8.41
C GLU A 23 -6.68 11.09 9.08
N GLU A 24 -6.27 10.17 9.96
CA GLU A 24 -4.94 10.24 10.60
C GLU A 24 -3.82 10.25 9.56
N TYR A 25 -3.94 9.42 8.52
CA TYR A 25 -2.93 9.38 7.45
C TYR A 25 -2.86 10.69 6.69
N ASP A 26 -4.01 11.22 6.27
CA ASP A 26 -4.10 12.44 5.49
C ASP A 26 -3.62 13.66 6.30
N GLU A 27 -4.05 13.80 7.56
CA GLU A 27 -3.60 14.85 8.48
C GLU A 27 -2.10 14.79 8.77
N ALA A 28 -1.52 13.59 8.82
CA ALA A 28 -0.09 13.42 8.96
C ALA A 28 0.64 13.86 7.68
N MET A 29 0.13 13.52 6.49
CA MET A 29 0.74 13.89 5.22
C MET A 29 0.70 15.39 4.93
N GLU A 30 -0.19 16.15 5.58
CA GLU A 30 -0.20 17.63 5.56
C GLU A 30 1.03 18.25 6.26
N GLN A 31 1.76 17.51 7.09
CA GLN A 31 2.96 18.03 7.73
C GLN A 31 4.10 18.21 6.72
N SER A 32 4.73 19.39 6.76
CA SER A 32 5.80 19.73 5.81
C SER A 32 7.14 19.05 6.11
N ARG A 33 7.37 18.65 7.37
CA ARG A 33 8.64 18.06 7.80
C ARG A 33 8.50 16.55 7.85
N LEU A 34 9.46 15.84 7.24
CA LEU A 34 9.54 14.38 7.26
C LEU A 34 9.44 13.81 8.67
N VAL A 35 10.17 14.38 9.64
CA VAL A 35 10.15 13.89 11.03
C VAL A 35 8.76 14.00 11.66
N ASP A 36 8.01 15.05 11.35
CA ASP A 36 6.66 15.27 11.90
C ASP A 36 5.65 14.30 11.25
N ARG A 37 5.79 14.03 9.94
CA ARG A 37 5.02 12.97 9.23
C ARG A 37 5.32 11.60 9.83
N ALA A 38 6.60 11.27 9.99
CA ALA A 38 7.06 9.99 10.49
C ALA A 38 6.63 9.76 11.95
N GLU A 39 6.63 10.79 12.79
CA GLU A 39 6.18 10.70 14.19
C GLU A 39 4.73 10.27 14.30
N ARG A 40 3.85 10.96 13.56
CA ARG A 40 2.41 10.70 13.56
C ARG A 40 2.09 9.30 13.02
N LEU A 41 2.76 8.91 11.95
CA LEU A 41 2.47 7.63 11.29
C LEU A 41 3.25 6.45 11.86
N TRP A 42 4.09 6.65 12.88
CA TRP A 42 4.95 5.57 13.40
C TRP A 42 4.14 4.44 14.02
N ASP A 43 3.11 4.79 14.80
CA ASP A 43 2.18 3.84 15.41
C ASP A 43 1.18 3.30 14.40
N TRP A 44 0.65 4.17 13.53
CA TRP A 44 -0.18 3.77 12.39
C TRP A 44 0.46 2.64 11.58
N LYS A 45 1.77 2.75 11.30
CA LYS A 45 2.52 1.71 10.59
C LYS A 45 2.87 0.50 11.45
N GLY A 46 2.74 0.60 12.77
CA GLY A 46 3.08 -0.44 13.75
C GLY A 46 4.57 -0.59 14.01
N LEU A 47 5.40 0.41 13.65
CA LEU A 47 6.86 0.36 13.79
C LEU A 47 7.31 0.54 15.25
N ASN A 48 6.50 1.20 16.07
CA ASN A 48 6.71 1.37 17.51
C ASN A 48 6.87 0.05 18.30
N ARG A 49 6.34 -1.06 17.76
CA ARG A 49 6.47 -2.40 18.36
C ARG A 49 7.92 -2.87 18.45
N THR A 50 8.78 -2.36 17.58
CA THR A 50 10.18 -2.78 17.47
C THR A 50 11.17 -1.62 17.59
N ILE A 51 10.80 -0.42 17.11
CA ILE A 51 11.70 0.74 17.03
C ILE A 51 11.05 1.92 17.74
N LYS A 52 11.68 2.42 18.80
CA LYS A 52 11.26 3.65 19.48
C LYS A 52 11.47 4.86 18.56
N PHE A 53 10.47 5.73 18.44
CA PHE A 53 10.52 6.86 17.51
C PHE A 53 11.69 7.82 17.82
N GLU A 54 12.03 8.01 19.09
CA GLU A 54 13.10 8.91 19.50
C GLU A 54 14.44 8.53 18.85
N LYS A 55 14.71 7.22 18.67
CA LYS A 55 15.94 6.74 18.01
C LYS A 55 16.01 7.12 16.54
N VAL A 56 14.90 7.07 15.82
CA VAL A 56 14.87 7.39 14.38
C VAL A 56 14.79 8.89 14.15
N SER A 57 14.14 9.63 15.06
CA SER A 57 13.90 11.07 14.92
C SER A 57 15.18 11.90 14.80
N SER A 58 16.29 11.48 15.43
CA SER A 58 17.58 12.16 15.30
C SER A 58 18.15 11.97 13.90
N VAL A 59 18.13 10.73 13.39
CA VAL A 59 18.62 10.40 12.04
C VAL A 59 17.82 11.14 10.97
N LEU A 60 16.49 11.20 11.11
CA LEU A 60 15.62 11.88 10.13
C LEU A 60 15.84 13.39 10.03
N LYS A 61 16.36 14.04 11.08
CA LYS A 61 16.61 15.49 11.07
C LYS A 61 17.80 15.88 10.18
N ASP A 62 18.80 15.01 10.13
CA ASP A 62 20.07 15.26 9.44
C ASP A 62 20.18 14.48 8.11
N LEU A 63 19.16 13.69 7.77
CA LEU A 63 19.15 12.87 6.57
C LEU A 63 19.03 13.73 5.30
N ASP A 64 19.97 13.57 4.37
CA ASP A 64 19.84 14.08 3.01
C ASP A 64 18.83 13.22 2.24
N GLN A 65 17.57 13.65 2.23
CA GLN A 65 16.47 12.93 1.57
C GLN A 65 16.71 12.76 0.06
N GLY A 66 17.29 13.78 -0.59
CA GLY A 66 17.57 13.78 -2.02
C GLY A 66 18.51 12.65 -2.42
N ALA A 67 19.51 12.38 -1.57
CA ALA A 67 20.48 11.31 -1.78
C ALA A 67 19.85 9.91 -1.89
N TYR A 68 18.66 9.68 -1.33
CA TYR A 68 17.98 8.38 -1.38
C TYR A 68 16.86 8.32 -2.41
N ILE A 69 16.02 9.35 -2.51
CA ILE A 69 14.84 9.33 -3.39
C ILE A 69 15.19 9.28 -4.88
N ASP A 70 16.41 9.70 -5.24
CA ASP A 70 16.89 9.67 -6.61
C ASP A 70 17.46 8.31 -7.04
N GLN A 71 17.73 7.39 -6.10
CA GLN A 71 18.31 6.07 -6.37
C GLN A 71 17.28 5.08 -6.94
N ASP A 72 17.76 3.96 -7.53
CA ASP A 72 16.90 2.82 -7.82
C ASP A 72 16.26 2.31 -6.51
N PRO A 73 14.99 1.87 -6.51
CA PRO A 73 14.33 1.44 -5.28
C PRO A 73 15.06 0.38 -4.47
N GLU A 74 15.77 -0.55 -5.12
CA GLU A 74 16.52 -1.60 -4.42
C GLU A 74 17.73 -0.99 -3.69
N GLU A 75 18.50 -0.16 -4.40
CA GLU A 75 19.66 0.56 -3.85
C GLU A 75 19.27 1.52 -2.73
N ALA A 76 18.14 2.24 -2.89
CA ALA A 76 17.61 3.16 -1.89
C ALA A 76 17.29 2.45 -0.57
N ILE A 77 16.65 1.27 -0.66
CA ILE A 77 16.33 0.44 0.50
C ILE A 77 17.60 -0.04 1.18
N GLU A 78 18.55 -0.58 0.41
CA GLU A 78 19.80 -1.09 0.97
C GLU A 78 20.60 0.00 1.65
N SER A 79 20.78 1.14 0.98
CA SER A 79 21.52 2.29 1.50
C SER A 79 20.88 2.87 2.75
N LEU A 80 19.55 3.06 2.75
CA LEU A 80 18.85 3.59 3.93
C LEU A 80 18.85 2.57 5.08
N SER A 81 18.69 1.28 4.79
CA SER A 81 18.80 0.22 5.80
C SER A 81 20.19 0.14 6.42
N ASP A 82 21.25 0.29 5.62
CA ASP A 82 22.62 0.33 6.13
C ASP A 82 22.84 1.56 7.02
N ASN A 83 22.41 2.74 6.58
CA ASN A 83 22.52 3.96 7.39
C ASN A 83 21.78 3.83 8.73
N LEU A 84 20.52 3.38 8.73
CA LEU A 84 19.74 3.19 9.96
C LEU A 84 20.38 2.17 10.92
N ARG A 85 21.04 1.14 10.40
CA ARG A 85 21.78 0.17 11.21
C ARG A 85 23.04 0.80 11.80
N ASP A 86 23.82 1.50 10.97
CA ASP A 86 25.09 2.09 11.37
C ASP A 86 24.88 3.20 12.42
N GLU A 87 23.75 3.92 12.37
CA GLU A 87 23.28 4.87 13.39
C GLU A 87 22.62 4.20 14.62
N GLY A 88 22.54 2.86 14.66
CA GLY A 88 22.01 2.11 15.80
C GLY A 88 20.50 2.24 16.03
N VAL A 89 19.75 2.64 14.99
CA VAL A 89 18.28 2.71 15.03
C VAL A 89 17.68 1.30 15.02
N VAL A 90 18.24 0.41 14.20
CA VAL A 90 17.81 -0.98 14.02
C VAL A 90 18.99 -1.94 14.19
N ASP A 91 18.72 -3.13 14.74
CA ASP A 91 19.74 -4.17 14.92
C ASP A 91 20.05 -4.95 13.62
N SER A 92 19.16 -4.86 12.64
CA SER A 92 19.29 -5.52 11.33
C SER A 92 18.65 -4.68 10.23
N LYS A 93 19.06 -4.92 8.97
CA LYS A 93 18.40 -4.31 7.80
C LYS A 93 16.89 -4.61 7.82
N SER A 94 16.07 -3.61 7.47
CA SER A 94 14.60 -3.71 7.53
C SER A 94 13.99 -3.09 6.27
N LEU A 95 13.44 -3.93 5.40
CA LEU A 95 12.70 -3.49 4.22
C LEU A 95 11.54 -2.58 4.62
N VAL A 96 10.74 -3.00 5.60
CA VAL A 96 9.50 -2.29 5.98
C VAL A 96 9.79 -0.87 6.46
N THR A 97 10.80 -0.70 7.32
CA THR A 97 11.17 0.62 7.86
C THR A 97 11.72 1.52 6.76
N SER A 98 12.67 1.02 5.96
CA SER A 98 13.26 1.81 4.88
C SER A 98 12.24 2.16 3.80
N ALA A 99 11.38 1.22 3.37
CA ALA A 99 10.36 1.47 2.37
C ALA A 99 9.33 2.51 2.84
N PHE A 100 8.93 2.44 4.10
CA PHE A 100 8.02 3.42 4.69
C PHE A 100 8.65 4.82 4.74
N LEU A 101 9.90 4.92 5.18
CA LEU A 101 10.60 6.20 5.22
C LEU A 101 10.84 6.79 3.81
N LEU A 102 11.19 5.98 2.81
CA LEU A 102 11.32 6.41 1.42
C LEU A 102 9.98 6.90 0.85
N HIS A 103 8.89 6.19 1.16
CA HIS A 103 7.55 6.64 0.80
C HIS A 103 7.26 8.04 1.36
N LEU A 104 7.54 8.27 2.65
CA LEU A 104 7.35 9.57 3.28
C LEU A 104 8.29 10.66 2.75
N MET A 105 9.52 10.33 2.35
CA MET A 105 10.46 11.27 1.75
C MET A 105 10.02 11.71 0.36
N ALA A 106 9.47 10.78 -0.42
CA ALA A 106 9.13 10.98 -1.81
C ALA A 106 7.64 11.32 -2.05
N SER A 107 6.89 11.59 -0.97
CA SER A 107 5.47 11.95 -1.01
C SER A 107 5.23 13.29 -0.31
N ASP A 108 4.17 13.97 -0.74
CA ASP A 108 3.62 15.20 -0.16
C ASP A 108 2.11 15.09 0.04
N ALA A 109 1.51 16.10 0.67
CA ALA A 109 0.09 16.12 1.05
C ALA A 109 -0.87 15.82 -0.14
N ASP A 110 -0.55 16.36 -1.31
CA ASP A 110 -1.36 16.21 -2.52
C ASP A 110 -0.80 15.19 -3.53
N ARG A 111 0.40 14.65 -3.29
CA ARG A 111 1.13 13.81 -4.26
C ARG A 111 1.88 12.69 -3.56
N TYR A 112 1.31 11.49 -3.61
CA TYR A 112 2.03 10.30 -3.14
C TYR A 112 3.11 9.90 -4.15
N SER A 113 4.13 9.19 -3.66
CA SER A 113 5.26 8.78 -4.47
C SER A 113 4.87 7.75 -5.53
N VAL A 114 5.19 8.05 -6.78
CA VAL A 114 5.13 7.06 -7.88
C VAL A 114 6.31 6.09 -7.83
N ARG A 115 7.44 6.50 -7.23
CA ARG A 115 8.67 5.69 -7.16
C ARG A 115 8.68 4.75 -5.95
N PHE A 116 8.14 5.20 -4.83
CA PHE A 116 8.13 4.50 -3.56
C PHE A 116 6.69 4.40 -3.03
N PRO A 117 5.82 3.61 -3.67
CA PRO A 117 4.48 3.35 -3.17
C PRO A 117 4.53 2.71 -1.78
N ILE A 118 3.50 2.95 -0.97
CA ILE A 118 3.46 2.49 0.42
C ILE A 118 3.59 0.97 0.49
N TYR A 119 4.56 0.50 1.29
CA TYR A 119 4.77 -0.93 1.50
C TYR A 119 3.88 -1.46 2.62
N ASP A 120 2.59 -1.65 2.31
CA ASP A 120 1.61 -2.28 3.20
C ASP A 120 1.21 -3.68 2.70
N ARG A 121 0.84 -4.58 3.62
CA ARG A 121 0.41 -5.94 3.26
C ARG A 121 -0.80 -5.96 2.33
N ARG A 122 -1.72 -5.01 2.48
CA ARG A 122 -2.91 -4.89 1.62
C ARG A 122 -2.51 -4.53 0.20
N VAL A 123 -1.71 -3.47 0.06
CA VAL A 123 -1.16 -3.02 -1.22
C VAL A 123 -0.33 -4.12 -1.89
N TRP A 124 0.49 -4.83 -1.11
CA TRP A 124 1.28 -5.96 -1.61
C TRP A 124 0.41 -7.10 -2.15
N ASN A 125 -0.63 -7.51 -1.41
CA ASN A 125 -1.52 -8.58 -1.85
C ASN A 125 -2.37 -8.17 -3.07
N ALA A 126 -2.82 -6.91 -3.14
CA ALA A 126 -3.45 -6.36 -4.34
C ALA A 126 -2.52 -6.45 -5.54
N TYR A 127 -1.25 -6.06 -5.38
CA TYR A 127 -0.22 -6.17 -6.41
C TYR A 127 0.00 -7.62 -6.88
N VAL A 128 0.18 -8.55 -5.94
CA VAL A 128 0.37 -9.98 -6.25
C VAL A 128 -0.80 -10.53 -7.06
N TYR A 129 -2.03 -10.21 -6.65
CA TYR A 129 -3.24 -10.66 -7.33
C TYR A 129 -3.37 -10.08 -8.75
N LEU A 130 -3.36 -8.74 -8.87
CA LEU A 130 -3.64 -8.03 -10.10
C LEU A 130 -2.59 -8.29 -11.19
N TRP A 131 -1.32 -8.41 -10.82
CA TRP A 131 -0.22 -8.70 -11.75
C TRP A 131 0.04 -10.20 -11.93
N ARG A 132 -0.80 -11.06 -11.34
CA ARG A 132 -0.71 -12.52 -11.46
C ARG A 132 0.68 -13.05 -11.08
N ILE A 133 1.30 -12.46 -10.06
CA ILE A 133 2.62 -12.87 -9.53
C ILE A 133 2.39 -14.05 -8.60
N ARG A 134 1.97 -15.17 -9.19
CA ARG A 134 1.55 -16.38 -8.49
C ARG A 134 2.75 -17.32 -8.32
N GLY A 135 3.01 -17.75 -7.09
CA GLY A 135 3.82 -18.96 -6.84
C GLY A 135 2.96 -20.21 -6.98
N ASP A 136 3.53 -21.39 -6.65
CA ASP A 136 2.85 -22.70 -6.78
C ASP A 136 1.58 -22.86 -5.93
N GLY A 137 1.27 -21.93 -5.02
CA GLY A 137 0.26 -22.10 -3.97
C GLY A 137 -1.14 -21.54 -4.25
N GLU A 138 -1.40 -20.85 -5.36
CA GLU A 138 -2.69 -20.21 -5.68
C GLU A 138 -3.37 -19.46 -4.50
N GLN A 139 -2.56 -18.90 -3.60
CA GLN A 139 -2.98 -18.26 -2.36
C GLN A 139 -2.23 -16.94 -2.18
N LEU A 140 -2.89 -15.96 -1.56
CA LEU A 140 -2.25 -14.69 -1.18
C LEU A 140 -1.30 -14.86 0.00
N TYR A 141 -0.46 -13.86 0.26
CA TYR A 141 0.50 -13.93 1.35
C TYR A 141 -0.10 -13.45 2.67
N ARG A 142 0.23 -14.13 3.79
CA ARG A 142 -0.14 -13.66 5.14
C ARG A 142 0.58 -12.36 5.53
N GLN A 143 1.76 -12.14 4.95
CA GLN A 143 2.61 -10.97 5.19
C GLN A 143 3.19 -10.48 3.87
N ALA A 144 3.48 -9.18 3.78
CA ALA A 144 4.25 -8.66 2.65
C ALA A 144 5.63 -9.33 2.61
N SER A 145 6.19 -9.45 1.41
CA SER A 145 7.54 -9.99 1.24
C SER A 145 8.57 -9.19 2.04
N GLN A 146 9.67 -9.83 2.41
CA GLN A 146 10.84 -9.15 2.99
C GLN A 146 11.98 -9.04 1.98
N SER A 147 11.74 -9.42 0.71
CA SER A 147 12.72 -9.37 -0.36
C SER A 147 12.80 -7.97 -0.96
N VAL A 148 13.98 -7.35 -0.86
CA VAL A 148 14.28 -6.03 -1.46
C VAL A 148 14.05 -6.05 -2.97
N SER A 149 14.52 -7.08 -3.66
CA SER A 149 14.33 -7.22 -5.11
C SER A 149 12.86 -7.35 -5.52
N GLN A 150 12.03 -8.00 -4.70
CA GLN A 150 10.59 -8.07 -4.94
C GLN A 150 9.90 -6.73 -4.72
N TYR A 151 10.32 -5.95 -3.72
CA TYR A 151 9.86 -4.57 -3.55
C TYR A 151 10.30 -3.68 -4.71
N GLY A 152 11.54 -3.78 -5.18
CA GLY A 152 12.01 -3.05 -6.36
C GLY A 152 11.20 -3.35 -7.62
N ALA A 153 10.87 -4.63 -7.84
CA ALA A 153 9.99 -5.03 -8.92
C ALA A 153 8.57 -4.44 -8.79
N PHE A 154 8.05 -4.37 -7.56
CA PHE A 154 6.78 -3.70 -7.27
C PHE A 154 6.83 -2.20 -7.57
N CYS A 155 7.84 -1.48 -7.08
CA CYS A 155 8.04 -0.06 -7.37
C CYS A 155 8.05 0.24 -8.87
N ARG A 156 8.82 -0.54 -9.65
CA ARG A 156 8.88 -0.41 -11.11
C ARG A 156 7.51 -0.63 -11.74
N LYS A 157 6.82 -1.71 -11.36
CA LYS A 157 5.50 -2.02 -11.91
C LYS A 157 4.46 -0.97 -11.55
N PHE A 158 4.44 -0.50 -10.31
CA PHE A 158 3.58 0.59 -9.87
C PHE A 158 3.81 1.83 -10.72
N SER A 159 5.07 2.24 -10.89
CA SER A 159 5.43 3.41 -11.71
C SER A 159 5.05 3.27 -13.18
N GLU A 160 5.10 2.08 -13.75
CA GLU A 160 4.73 1.82 -15.16
C GLU A 160 3.21 1.90 -15.41
N THR A 161 2.41 1.56 -14.39
CA THR A 161 0.94 1.44 -14.50
C THR A 161 0.17 2.58 -13.85
N CYS A 162 0.82 3.36 -12.99
CA CYS A 162 0.22 4.50 -12.33
C CYS A 162 -0.16 5.55 -13.38
N PRO A 163 -1.43 5.97 -13.47
CA PRO A 163 -1.80 7.08 -14.34
C PRO A 163 -1.12 8.38 -13.89
N ASP A 164 -0.80 9.23 -14.86
CA ASP A 164 -0.17 10.53 -14.62
C ASP A 164 -1.00 11.38 -13.64
N GLY A 165 -0.39 11.75 -12.51
CA GLY A 165 -1.02 12.59 -11.50
C GLY A 165 -2.00 11.89 -10.56
N GLU A 166 -2.20 10.56 -10.69
CA GLU A 166 -3.16 9.81 -9.88
C GLU A 166 -2.51 8.91 -8.81
N ALA A 167 -1.23 9.11 -8.49
CA ALA A 167 -0.47 8.24 -7.59
C ALA A 167 -1.17 7.98 -6.25
N ARG A 168 -1.76 9.03 -5.65
CA ARG A 168 -2.49 8.93 -4.39
C ARG A 168 -3.74 8.05 -4.53
N ASP A 169 -4.55 8.30 -5.54
CA ASP A 169 -5.80 7.57 -5.74
C ASP A 169 -5.53 6.13 -6.17
N PHE A 170 -4.48 5.90 -6.97
CA PHE A 170 -4.02 4.57 -7.35
C PHE A 170 -3.55 3.75 -6.15
N GLU A 171 -2.74 4.35 -5.26
CA GLU A 171 -2.31 3.69 -4.03
C GLU A 171 -3.48 3.39 -3.09
N ARG A 172 -4.39 4.35 -2.89
CA ARG A 172 -5.62 4.16 -2.10
C ARG A 172 -6.50 3.06 -2.68
N ALA A 173 -6.63 3.01 -4.01
CA ALA A 173 -7.37 1.97 -4.68
C ALA A 173 -6.77 0.57 -4.44
N LEU A 174 -5.44 0.43 -4.54
CA LEU A 174 -4.74 -0.82 -4.21
C LEU A 174 -4.88 -1.19 -2.73
N PHE A 175 -4.84 -0.21 -1.84
CA PHE A 175 -5.03 -0.41 -0.42
C PHE A 175 -6.44 -0.93 -0.11
N MET A 176 -7.46 -0.33 -0.71
CA MET A 176 -8.86 -0.74 -0.54
C MET A 176 -9.14 -2.11 -1.13
N PHE A 177 -8.70 -2.34 -2.37
CA PHE A 177 -8.83 -3.65 -2.99
C PHE A 177 -8.08 -4.73 -2.19
N GLY A 178 -6.88 -4.40 -1.72
CA GLY A 178 -6.08 -5.24 -0.83
C GLY A 178 -6.75 -5.54 0.51
N GLY A 179 -7.46 -4.58 1.09
CA GLY A 179 -8.29 -4.78 2.28
C GLY A 179 -9.42 -5.76 1.99
N PHE A 180 -10.19 -5.48 0.94
CA PHE A 180 -11.30 -6.32 0.49
C PHE A 180 -10.89 -7.80 0.32
N ILE A 181 -9.83 -8.10 -0.46
CA ILE A 181 -9.39 -9.49 -0.68
C ILE A 181 -8.90 -10.17 0.60
N MET A 182 -8.32 -9.42 1.53
CA MET A 182 -7.85 -9.93 2.81
C MET A 182 -8.99 -10.16 3.80
N ASP A 183 -10.11 -9.46 3.62
CA ASP A 183 -11.30 -9.65 4.42
C ASP A 183 -12.18 -10.81 3.95
N LEU A 184 -11.91 -11.40 2.79
CA LEU A 184 -12.61 -12.60 2.36
C LEU A 184 -12.27 -13.80 3.26
N PRO A 185 -13.26 -14.59 3.68
CA PRO A 185 -13.01 -15.83 4.40
C PRO A 185 -12.12 -16.80 3.59
N PRO A 186 -11.29 -17.63 4.25
CA PRO A 186 -11.12 -17.74 5.71
C PRO A 186 -10.24 -16.64 6.30
N LYS A 187 -10.67 -16.01 7.40
CA LYS A 187 -9.89 -14.96 8.08
C LYS A 187 -8.56 -15.46 8.69
N ASP A 188 -8.48 -16.75 9.03
CA ASP A 188 -7.32 -17.37 9.70
C ASP A 188 -6.32 -18.05 8.74
N ALA A 189 -6.58 -18.00 7.43
CA ALA A 189 -5.73 -18.60 6.43
C ALA A 189 -5.56 -17.68 5.21
N PRO A 190 -4.52 -17.87 4.40
CA PRO A 190 -4.35 -17.01 3.24
C PRO A 190 -5.51 -17.23 2.25
N THR A 191 -6.09 -16.14 1.75
CA THR A 191 -7.25 -16.17 0.83
C THR A 191 -6.88 -16.90 -0.46
N PRO A 192 -7.62 -17.95 -0.86
CA PRO A 192 -7.44 -18.61 -2.14
C PRO A 192 -7.80 -17.68 -3.30
N ILE A 193 -6.99 -17.68 -4.37
CA ILE A 193 -7.23 -16.82 -5.54
C ILE A 193 -8.60 -17.11 -6.18
N GLN A 194 -8.96 -18.38 -6.32
CA GLN A 194 -10.26 -18.79 -6.86
C GLN A 194 -11.43 -18.14 -6.11
N ARG A 195 -11.31 -17.97 -4.78
CA ARG A 195 -12.36 -17.34 -3.98
C ARG A 195 -12.53 -15.87 -4.29
N ILE A 196 -11.42 -15.17 -4.57
CA ILE A 196 -11.42 -13.78 -4.99
C ILE A 196 -12.09 -13.66 -6.36
N ASP A 197 -11.68 -14.52 -7.30
CA ASP A 197 -12.24 -14.56 -8.67
C ASP A 197 -13.76 -14.78 -8.63
N GLU A 198 -14.24 -15.78 -7.87
CA GLU A 198 -15.67 -16.11 -7.72
C GLU A 198 -16.50 -14.91 -7.20
N ILE A 199 -15.98 -14.18 -6.22
CA ILE A 199 -16.71 -13.06 -5.61
C ILE A 199 -16.73 -11.85 -6.54
N LEU A 200 -15.60 -11.53 -7.19
CA LEU A 200 -15.54 -10.43 -8.15
C LEU A 200 -16.46 -10.68 -9.35
N GLU A 201 -16.46 -11.90 -9.89
CA GLU A 201 -17.37 -12.30 -10.97
C GLU A 201 -18.85 -12.19 -10.56
N ALA A 202 -19.18 -12.60 -9.32
CA ALA A 202 -20.54 -12.48 -8.81
C ALA A 202 -20.98 -11.02 -8.65
N GLN A 203 -20.09 -10.15 -8.16
CA GLN A 203 -20.33 -8.71 -8.03
C GLN A 203 -20.52 -8.06 -9.40
N GLU A 204 -19.62 -8.32 -10.35
CA GLU A 204 -19.72 -7.80 -11.71
C GLU A 204 -21.04 -8.20 -12.36
N LYS A 205 -21.41 -9.48 -12.27
CA LYS A 205 -22.68 -9.99 -12.80
C LYS A 205 -23.89 -9.34 -12.14
N SER A 206 -23.86 -9.11 -10.82
CA SER A 206 -24.95 -8.43 -10.11
C SER A 206 -25.11 -6.99 -10.59
N VAL A 207 -24.01 -6.26 -10.75
CA VAL A 207 -24.01 -4.88 -11.25
C VAL A 207 -24.53 -4.82 -12.69
N THR A 208 -24.06 -5.71 -13.58
CA THR A 208 -24.54 -5.78 -14.97
C THR A 208 -26.03 -6.06 -15.02
N ASN A 209 -26.53 -7.06 -14.28
CA ASN A 209 -27.94 -7.40 -14.27
C ASN A 209 -28.81 -6.23 -13.77
N MET A 210 -28.40 -5.54 -12.69
CA MET A 210 -29.14 -4.38 -12.19
C MET A 210 -29.18 -3.25 -13.22
N TYR A 211 -28.06 -3.00 -13.90
CA TYR A 211 -27.99 -1.99 -14.95
C TYR A 211 -28.90 -2.34 -16.14
N ASP A 212 -28.89 -3.61 -16.57
CA ASP A 212 -29.73 -4.08 -17.68
C ASP A 212 -31.23 -4.02 -17.34
N GLU A 213 -31.60 -4.27 -16.08
CA GLU A 213 -32.99 -4.24 -15.61
C GLU A 213 -33.50 -2.82 -15.34
N SER A 214 -32.67 -1.94 -14.77
CA SER A 214 -33.10 -0.66 -14.20
C SER A 214 -32.51 0.57 -14.88
N GLY A 215 -31.53 0.41 -15.78
CA GLY A 215 -30.78 1.50 -16.42
C GLY A 215 -29.76 2.19 -15.50
N TYR A 216 -29.64 1.72 -14.26
CA TYR A 216 -28.67 2.16 -13.26
C TYR A 216 -28.36 0.99 -12.32
N ALA A 217 -27.16 0.97 -11.73
CA ALA A 217 -26.79 0.02 -10.69
C ALA A 217 -26.37 0.80 -9.45
N MET A 218 -26.89 0.42 -8.28
CA MET A 218 -26.43 0.92 -6.99
C MET A 218 -25.59 -0.16 -6.34
N VAL A 219 -24.34 0.17 -6.00
CA VAL A 219 -23.49 -0.73 -5.22
C VAL A 219 -23.79 -0.47 -3.75
N ASN A 220 -24.38 -1.46 -3.06
CA ASN A 220 -24.65 -1.35 -1.64
C ASN A 220 -23.35 -1.57 -0.85
N ILE A 221 -22.73 -0.44 -0.47
CA ILE A 221 -21.52 -0.36 0.37
C ILE A 221 -21.74 -1.15 1.69
N SER A 222 -22.96 -1.20 2.23
CA SER A 222 -23.27 -1.90 3.47
C SER A 222 -23.30 -3.43 3.33
N GLU A 223 -23.69 -3.98 2.18
CA GLU A 223 -23.70 -5.44 1.94
C GLU A 223 -22.30 -6.04 1.79
N ILE A 224 -21.30 -5.23 1.42
CA ILE A 224 -19.89 -5.63 1.46
C ILE A 224 -19.45 -5.87 2.93
N GLN A 225 -20.05 -5.16 3.89
CA GLN A 225 -19.77 -5.32 5.32
C GLN A 225 -20.49 -6.54 5.93
N GLU A 226 -21.71 -6.86 5.49
CA GLU A 226 -22.53 -7.94 6.09
C GLU A 226 -22.14 -9.37 5.68
N SER A 227 -20.99 -9.55 5.02
CA SER A 227 -20.39 -10.87 4.77
C SER A 227 -19.50 -11.38 5.93
N GLU A 228 -19.69 -10.81 7.14
CA GLU A 228 -19.11 -11.22 8.43
C GLU A 228 -19.29 -12.71 8.77
#